data_AF-A0A7W8F1P7-F1
#
_entry.id   AF-A0A7W8F1P7-F1
#
_cell.length_a   1.000
_cell.length_b   1.000
_cell.length_c   1.000
_cell.angle_alpha   90.00
_cell.angle_beta   90.00
_cell.angle_gamma   90.00
#
_symmetry.space_group_name_H-M   'P 1'
#
loop_
_entity.id
_entity.type
_entity.pdbx_description
1 polymer ?
#
loop_
_entity_poly.entity_id
_entity_poly.type
_entity_poly.pdbx_seq_one_letter_code
_entity_poly.pdbx_strand_id
1 'polypeptide(L)'
;MTDLLDGPTPVPALAGSSPGQRAATLFPGVPAPVRDGPGPGTPGPGRASWRSAWGERLPLWVRLRCGIEPKTLGALAVVLVAACALAVHHFWTGRPEPVRPPERRLPAVSADPVAVPSPARSEGAARGAGVVVDVAGKVPRPGLRHLPAGSRVEDALEAAGGARPGTDTTGLNRARVLTDGEQIVVGASPPATPPPGGSGAPAGPVSLSTATVEQLDALPGVGPVLARHILDYRAQHGGFRSVDDLRHVNGIGTRRLTDLRPLVRP
;
A
#
# COMPACT_ATOMS: atom_id res chain seq x y z
N MET A 1 70.70 -32.74 -10.65
CA MET A 1 71.78 -33.67 -10.28
C MET A 1 72.06 -33.39 -8.81
N THR A 2 71.56 -34.26 -7.93
CA THR A 2 71.90 -34.49 -6.49
C THR A 2 71.77 -33.28 -5.54
N ASP A 3 71.09 -33.31 -4.39
CA ASP A 3 71.06 -34.25 -3.25
C ASP A 3 69.76 -34.01 -2.42
N LEU A 4 69.01 -35.03 -1.95
CA LEU A 4 69.16 -35.82 -0.70
C LEU A 4 68.48 -35.15 0.53
N LEU A 5 67.24 -35.58 0.86
CA LEU A 5 66.83 -36.28 2.11
C LEU A 5 67.39 -35.69 3.42
N ASP A 6 66.52 -35.30 4.37
CA ASP A 6 66.37 -35.94 5.69
C ASP A 6 65.28 -35.26 6.56
N GLY A 7 64.61 -36.03 7.42
CA GLY A 7 63.82 -35.52 8.54
C GLY A 7 62.46 -36.21 8.82
N PRO A 8 62.40 -37.27 9.64
CA PRO A 8 61.17 -37.88 10.12
C PRO A 8 60.77 -37.51 11.58
N THR A 9 59.45 -37.47 11.82
CA THR A 9 58.67 -37.83 13.07
C THR A 9 58.92 -36.97 14.36
N PRO A 10 58.04 -36.97 15.41
CA PRO A 10 57.12 -38.05 15.82
C PRO A 10 55.71 -37.70 16.40
N VAL A 11 54.92 -38.78 16.43
CA VAL A 11 53.71 -39.07 17.23
C VAL A 11 53.99 -39.11 18.73
N PRO A 12 52.96 -38.94 19.59
CA PRO A 12 52.94 -39.57 20.90
C PRO A 12 51.82 -40.61 21.02
N ALA A 13 52.19 -41.81 21.44
CA ALA A 13 51.34 -42.84 22.00
C ALA A 13 51.99 -43.38 23.28
N LEU A 14 51.17 -43.99 24.15
CA LEU A 14 51.47 -44.63 25.45
C LEU A 14 51.53 -43.65 26.63
N ALA A 15 51.11 -43.98 27.85
CA ALA A 15 50.35 -45.07 28.47
C ALA A 15 50.29 -44.68 29.97
N GLY A 16 49.33 -45.16 30.75
CA GLY A 16 49.32 -44.91 32.19
C GLY A 16 48.13 -45.50 32.92
N SER A 17 48.22 -46.80 33.20
CA SER A 17 47.27 -47.61 33.96
C SER A 17 47.20 -47.28 35.45
N SER A 18 46.00 -47.44 36.02
CA SER A 18 45.55 -48.01 37.32
C SER A 18 46.53 -48.12 38.52
N PRO A 19 46.04 -48.01 39.77
CA PRO A 19 45.45 -49.18 40.45
C PRO A 19 44.31 -48.87 41.44
N GLY A 20 43.60 -49.91 41.88
CA GLY A 20 43.04 -49.93 43.25
C GLY A 20 41.58 -50.37 43.39
N GLN A 21 41.33 -51.67 43.33
CA GLN A 21 40.08 -52.32 43.74
C GLN A 21 39.87 -52.27 45.26
N ARG A 22 38.58 -52.33 45.70
CA ARG A 22 37.99 -52.94 46.94
C ARG A 22 36.79 -52.07 47.37
N ALA A 23 35.63 -52.55 47.79
CA ALA A 23 35.16 -53.90 48.07
C ALA A 23 33.61 -53.92 48.17
N ALA A 24 33.05 -55.09 47.83
CA ALA A 24 32.01 -55.82 48.55
C ALA A 24 30.59 -55.23 48.71
N THR A 25 29.70 -55.82 47.91
CA THR A 25 28.28 -56.11 48.16
C THR A 25 28.07 -57.12 49.31
N LEU A 26 27.09 -56.87 50.20
CA LEU A 26 26.39 -57.91 50.98
C LEU A 26 24.93 -57.47 51.31
N PHE A 27 23.99 -58.14 50.62
CA PHE A 27 22.57 -58.53 50.87
C PHE A 27 21.90 -58.35 52.29
N PRO A 28 20.59 -58.68 52.50
CA PRO A 28 19.35 -57.93 52.19
C PRO A 28 18.35 -57.88 53.39
N GLY A 29 17.17 -57.26 53.28
CA GLY A 29 16.07 -57.46 54.27
C GLY A 29 15.06 -56.30 54.40
N VAL A 30 13.76 -56.62 54.40
CA VAL A 30 12.54 -55.79 54.21
C VAL A 30 11.63 -55.93 55.48
N PRO A 31 10.52 -55.20 55.78
CA PRO A 31 9.98 -53.85 55.48
C PRO A 31 9.48 -53.00 56.72
N ALA A 32 9.31 -51.67 56.52
CA ALA A 32 8.25 -50.68 56.93
C ALA A 32 7.54 -50.70 58.33
N PRO A 33 6.71 -49.69 58.73
CA PRO A 33 6.53 -48.29 58.32
C PRO A 33 6.52 -47.27 59.49
N VAL A 34 6.99 -46.02 59.30
CA VAL A 34 6.56 -44.89 60.15
C VAL A 34 6.27 -43.68 59.27
N ARG A 35 5.00 -43.29 59.24
CA ARG A 35 4.54 -41.96 58.85
C ARG A 35 4.61 -41.08 60.10
N ASP A 36 5.24 -39.91 60.00
CA ASP A 36 4.57 -38.63 60.27
C ASP A 36 5.55 -37.45 60.10
N GLY A 37 5.07 -36.38 59.46
CA GLY A 37 5.74 -35.08 59.38
C GLY A 37 5.68 -34.45 57.99
N PRO A 38 4.72 -33.54 57.70
CA PRO A 38 4.75 -32.74 56.49
C PRO A 38 5.85 -31.68 56.61
N GLY A 39 6.94 -31.86 55.87
CA GLY A 39 7.96 -30.81 55.68
C GLY A 39 7.39 -29.63 54.89
N PRO A 40 7.86 -28.40 55.14
CA PRO A 40 7.38 -27.22 54.43
C PRO A 40 7.99 -27.18 53.03
N GLY A 41 7.17 -26.94 52.02
CA GLY A 41 7.65 -26.51 50.71
C GLY A 41 7.21 -27.39 49.54
N THR A 42 5.93 -27.37 49.22
CA THR A 42 5.51 -27.53 47.82
C THR A 42 4.39 -26.53 47.56
N PRO A 43 4.67 -25.37 46.94
CA PRO A 43 3.58 -24.60 46.35
C PRO A 43 2.97 -25.47 45.25
N GLY A 44 1.65 -25.68 45.32
CA GLY A 44 0.89 -26.49 44.36
C GLY A 44 0.98 -25.96 42.91
N PRO A 45 0.28 -26.59 41.96
CA PRO A 45 0.22 -26.14 40.57
C PRO A 45 -0.64 -24.87 40.46
N GLY A 46 -0.16 -23.80 41.10
CA GLY A 46 -0.70 -22.47 41.05
C GLY A 46 -0.25 -21.83 39.77
N ARG A 47 -1.11 -21.90 38.74
CA ARG A 47 -1.31 -20.81 37.77
C ARG A 47 0.00 -20.23 37.22
N ALA A 48 0.92 -21.10 36.83
CA ALA A 48 2.13 -20.68 36.15
C ALA A 48 1.92 -20.80 34.63
N SER A 49 2.21 -19.68 33.97
CA SER A 49 2.94 -19.68 32.71
C SER A 49 2.17 -19.76 31.38
N TRP A 50 1.05 -19.05 31.23
CA TRP A 50 0.59 -18.68 29.88
C TRP A 50 1.38 -17.47 29.35
N ARG A 51 1.97 -16.70 30.28
CA ARG A 51 2.78 -15.50 29.98
C ARG A 51 4.20 -15.81 29.50
N SER A 52 4.73 -17.01 29.71
CA SER A 52 6.06 -17.40 29.23
C SER A 52 6.05 -17.95 27.81
N ALA A 53 4.94 -18.53 27.34
CA ALA A 53 4.87 -19.09 25.99
C ALA A 53 4.84 -18.03 24.87
N TRP A 54 4.51 -16.78 25.19
CA TRP A 54 4.46 -15.67 24.22
C TRP A 54 5.70 -14.77 24.26
N GLY A 55 6.60 -14.97 25.22
CA GLY A 55 7.80 -14.14 25.40
C GLY A 55 8.97 -14.52 24.49
N GLU A 56 8.93 -15.69 23.85
CA GLU A 56 10.08 -16.27 23.13
C GLU A 56 10.00 -16.13 21.60
N ARG A 57 8.94 -15.53 21.06
CA ARG A 57 8.82 -15.25 19.62
C ARG A 57 8.89 -13.77 19.25
N LEU A 58 9.42 -12.95 20.16
CA LEU A 58 9.72 -11.55 19.86
C LEU A 58 11.23 -11.41 19.64
N PRO A 59 11.67 -11.08 18.41
CA PRO A 59 13.09 -11.03 18.07
C PRO A 59 13.79 -9.99 18.96
N LEU A 60 14.96 -10.34 19.47
CA LEU A 60 15.65 -9.65 20.57
C LEU A 60 15.86 -8.13 20.33
N TRP A 61 15.90 -7.68 19.08
CA TRP A 61 15.97 -6.25 18.73
C TRP A 61 14.73 -5.43 19.16
N VAL A 62 13.55 -6.05 19.32
CA VAL A 62 12.34 -5.38 19.82
C VAL A 62 12.43 -5.15 21.32
N ARG A 63 13.02 -6.10 22.07
CA ARG A 63 13.24 -5.96 23.53
C ARG A 63 14.33 -4.95 23.88
N LEU A 64 15.33 -4.78 23.02
CA LEU A 64 16.44 -3.84 23.25
C LEU A 64 16.13 -2.39 22.85
N ARG A 65 15.07 -2.12 22.05
CA ARG A 65 14.72 -0.74 21.63
C ARG A 65 13.45 -0.16 22.23
N CYS A 66 12.55 -0.98 22.78
CA CYS A 66 11.25 -0.51 23.28
C CYS A 66 11.09 -0.86 24.76
N GLY A 67 11.75 -0.09 25.63
CA GLY A 67 11.42 0.00 27.05
C GLY A 67 10.11 0.77 27.26
N ILE A 68 9.02 0.32 26.64
CA ILE A 68 7.72 0.98 26.76
C ILE A 68 7.10 0.52 28.07
N GLU A 69 6.93 1.45 29.00
CA GLU A 69 6.30 1.20 30.30
C GLU A 69 4.88 0.62 30.07
N PRO A 70 4.44 -0.38 30.85
CA PRO A 70 3.11 -1.00 30.67
C PRO A 70 1.96 0.03 30.70
N LYS A 71 2.19 1.19 31.34
CA LYS A 71 1.27 2.33 31.36
C LYS A 71 1.11 2.99 29.99
N THR A 72 2.18 3.12 29.21
CA THR A 72 2.15 3.70 27.86
C THR A 72 1.47 2.77 26.86
N LEU A 73 1.64 1.45 27.02
CA LEU A 73 0.88 0.47 26.25
C LEU A 73 -0.62 0.54 26.56
N GLY A 74 -0.98 0.71 27.84
CA GLY A 74 -2.36 0.94 28.26
C GLY A 74 -2.95 2.21 27.64
N ALA A 75 -2.22 3.32 27.68
CA ALA A 75 -2.64 4.59 27.08
C ALA A 75 -2.84 4.46 25.56
N LEU A 76 -1.92 3.80 24.85
CA LEU A 76 -2.03 3.57 23.41
C LEU A 76 -3.27 2.73 23.06
N ALA A 77 -3.55 1.70 23.86
CA ALA A 77 -4.73 0.86 23.66
C ALA A 77 -6.03 1.66 23.83
N VAL A 78 -6.10 2.55 24.82
CA VAL A 78 -7.27 3.44 25.02
C VAL A 78 -7.45 4.39 23.83
N VAL A 79 -6.36 4.99 23.34
CA VAL A 79 -6.40 5.87 22.15
C VAL A 79 -6.87 5.11 20.92
N LEU A 80 -6.38 3.88 20.72
CA LEU A 80 -6.80 3.03 19.60
C LEU A 80 -8.30 2.70 19.67
N VAL A 81 -8.80 2.35 20.85
CA VAL A 81 -10.23 2.09 21.06
C VAL A 81 -11.08 3.33 20.79
N ALA A 82 -10.65 4.50 21.26
CA ALA A 82 -11.34 5.76 20.98
C ALA A 82 -11.36 6.08 19.48
N ALA A 83 -10.24 5.90 18.77
CA ALA A 83 -10.18 6.09 17.32
C ALA A 83 -11.09 5.12 16.56
N CYS A 84 -11.14 3.84 16.96
CA CYS A 84 -12.07 2.86 16.39
C CYS A 84 -13.53 3.25 16.62
N ALA A 85 -13.88 3.69 17.84
CA ALA A 85 -15.23 4.13 18.16
C ALA A 85 -15.65 5.33 17.30
N LEU A 86 -14.75 6.30 17.12
CA LEU A 86 -14.97 7.45 16.24
C LEU A 86 -15.14 7.02 14.78
N ALA A 87 -14.31 6.11 14.28
CA ALA A 87 -14.43 5.60 12.91
C ALA A 87 -15.78 4.90 12.67
N VAL A 88 -16.23 4.06 13.61
CA VAL A 88 -17.55 3.41 13.55
C VAL A 88 -18.67 4.44 13.60
N HIS A 89 -18.55 5.45 14.47
CA HIS A 89 -19.52 6.53 14.55
C HIS A 89 -19.62 7.29 13.22
N HIS A 90 -18.49 7.72 12.65
CA HIS A 90 -18.43 8.41 11.36
C HIS A 90 -19.04 7.54 10.24
N PHE A 91 -18.72 6.25 10.22
CA PHE A 91 -19.28 5.31 9.26
C PHE A 91 -20.80 5.18 9.37
N TRP A 92 -21.35 5.15 10.58
CA TRP A 92 -22.80 5.10 10.79
C TRP A 92 -23.52 6.42 10.51
N THR A 93 -22.86 7.56 10.72
CA THR A 93 -23.42 8.88 10.40
C THR A 93 -23.42 9.19 8.90
N GLY A 94 -22.52 8.59 8.14
CA GLY A 94 -22.40 8.79 6.69
C GLY A 94 -23.34 7.92 5.86
N ARG A 95 -24.60 7.71 6.27
CA ARG A 95 -25.54 6.89 5.48
C ARG A 95 -25.72 7.53 4.09
N PRO A 96 -25.37 6.84 3.00
CA PRO A 96 -25.54 7.36 1.65
C PRO A 96 -27.03 7.52 1.36
N GLU A 97 -27.45 8.75 1.07
CA GLU A 97 -28.82 9.02 0.68
C GLU A 97 -29.12 8.30 -0.65
N PRO A 98 -30.10 7.39 -0.70
CA PRO A 98 -30.45 6.72 -1.94
C PRO A 98 -31.21 7.70 -2.84
N VAL A 99 -30.49 8.32 -3.77
CA VAL A 99 -31.06 9.18 -4.82
C VAL A 99 -32.01 8.35 -5.68
N ARG A 100 -33.31 8.69 -5.65
CA ARG A 100 -34.32 8.04 -6.48
C ARG A 100 -34.12 8.44 -7.95
N PRO A 101 -34.04 7.50 -8.89
CA PRO A 101 -34.00 7.83 -10.31
C PRO A 101 -35.31 8.51 -10.73
N PRO A 102 -35.26 9.56 -11.56
CA PRO A 102 -36.46 10.29 -11.98
C PRO A 102 -37.39 9.37 -12.76
N GLU A 103 -38.64 9.26 -12.31
CA GLU A 103 -39.69 8.51 -12.99
C GLU A 103 -39.95 9.14 -14.36
N ARG A 104 -39.60 8.40 -15.41
CA ARG A 104 -39.86 8.75 -16.79
C ARG A 104 -41.38 8.68 -17.05
N ARG A 105 -42.09 9.80 -16.89
CA ARG A 105 -43.43 9.94 -17.47
C ARG A 105 -43.31 9.95 -18.99
N LEU A 106 -43.84 8.92 -19.64
CA LEU A 106 -44.01 8.91 -21.09
C LEU A 106 -45.19 9.84 -21.43
N PRO A 107 -45.01 10.85 -22.30
CA PRO A 107 -46.12 11.68 -22.75
C PRO A 107 -47.05 10.87 -23.66
N ALA A 108 -48.35 10.97 -23.40
CA ALA A 108 -49.39 10.43 -24.28
C ALA A 108 -49.28 11.09 -25.66
N VAL A 109 -49.17 10.26 -26.70
CA VAL A 109 -49.16 10.71 -28.09
C VAL A 109 -50.57 11.09 -28.49
N SER A 110 -50.85 12.39 -28.58
CA SER A 110 -51.97 12.91 -29.36
C SER A 110 -51.44 13.20 -30.77
N ALA A 111 -52.00 12.50 -31.76
CA ALA A 111 -51.70 12.71 -33.17
C ALA A 111 -52.59 13.84 -33.70
N ASP A 112 -51.97 14.89 -34.26
CA ASP A 112 -52.58 15.78 -35.25
C ASP A 112 -51.50 16.36 -36.19
N PRO A 113 -51.85 16.69 -37.45
CA PRO A 113 -50.92 16.56 -38.57
C PRO A 113 -50.14 17.82 -38.94
N VAL A 114 -48.90 17.57 -39.36
CA VAL A 114 -48.00 18.28 -40.30
C VAL A 114 -48.32 19.76 -40.58
N ALA A 115 -47.55 20.65 -39.93
CA ALA A 115 -47.24 21.98 -40.41
C ALA A 115 -45.72 22.09 -40.63
N VAL A 116 -45.33 22.44 -41.86
CA VAL A 116 -43.93 22.58 -42.30
C VAL A 116 -43.26 23.77 -41.59
N PRO A 117 -42.03 23.65 -41.05
CA PRO A 117 -41.24 24.82 -40.70
C PRO A 117 -40.02 25.02 -41.61
N SER A 118 -39.86 26.28 -41.99
CA SER A 118 -38.68 26.97 -42.53
C SER A 118 -37.40 26.72 -41.71
N PRO A 119 -36.18 26.92 -42.25
CA PRO A 119 -34.94 26.64 -41.54
C PRO A 119 -34.63 27.78 -40.57
N ALA A 120 -35.14 27.68 -39.34
CA ALA A 120 -34.69 28.49 -38.21
C ALA A 120 -33.80 27.64 -37.31
N ARG A 121 -32.52 28.04 -37.21
CA ARG A 121 -31.52 27.74 -36.17
C ARG A 121 -31.89 26.61 -35.19
N SER A 122 -31.31 25.44 -35.43
CA SER A 122 -31.17 24.39 -34.42
C SER A 122 -30.14 24.80 -33.36
N GLU A 123 -30.52 25.66 -32.42
CA GLU A 123 -29.75 25.94 -31.18
C GLU A 123 -30.34 25.22 -29.95
N GLY A 124 -31.35 24.37 -30.11
CA GLY A 124 -32.17 23.91 -28.98
C GLY A 124 -32.10 22.43 -28.55
N ALA A 125 -31.37 21.56 -29.26
CA ALA A 125 -31.68 20.11 -29.21
C ALA A 125 -30.56 19.17 -28.74
N ALA A 126 -29.48 19.68 -28.12
CA ALA A 126 -28.53 18.86 -27.39
C ALA A 126 -28.54 19.22 -25.90
N ARG A 127 -29.71 19.10 -25.25
CA ARG A 127 -29.79 19.09 -23.78
C ARG A 127 -29.32 17.71 -23.27
N GLY A 128 -28.02 17.44 -23.42
CA GLY A 128 -27.36 16.40 -22.65
C GLY A 128 -27.31 16.82 -21.18
N ALA A 129 -27.25 15.84 -20.27
CA ALA A 129 -27.14 16.07 -18.83
C ALA A 129 -26.06 17.13 -18.52
N GLY A 130 -26.39 18.12 -17.68
CA GLY A 130 -25.45 19.18 -17.32
C GLY A 130 -24.18 18.63 -16.66
N VAL A 131 -23.08 19.33 -16.84
CA VAL A 131 -21.76 19.05 -16.28
C VAL A 131 -21.49 20.08 -15.18
N VAL A 132 -21.02 19.62 -14.03
CA VAL A 132 -20.61 20.45 -12.91
C VAL A 132 -19.08 20.47 -12.84
N VAL A 133 -18.49 21.67 -12.91
CA VAL A 133 -17.04 21.85 -12.82
C VAL A 133 -16.68 22.86 -11.74
N ASP A 134 -15.54 22.68 -11.08
CA ASP A 134 -14.99 23.67 -10.14
C ASP A 134 -13.99 24.58 -10.85
N VAL A 135 -14.24 25.89 -10.89
CA VAL A 135 -13.31 26.86 -11.47
C VAL A 135 -12.58 27.59 -10.35
N ALA A 136 -11.27 27.38 -10.24
CA ALA A 136 -10.41 27.96 -9.22
C ALA A 136 -9.31 28.84 -9.84
N GLY A 137 -8.64 29.64 -9.02
CA GLY A 137 -7.50 30.47 -9.44
C GLY A 137 -7.87 31.91 -9.78
N LYS A 138 -7.16 32.51 -10.75
CA LYS A 138 -7.24 33.95 -11.09
C LYS A 138 -8.44 34.27 -11.99
N VAL A 139 -9.65 33.98 -11.48
CA VAL A 139 -10.93 34.33 -12.10
C VAL A 139 -11.72 35.32 -11.22
N PRO A 140 -12.63 36.13 -11.79
CA PRO A 140 -13.49 37.01 -11.00
C PRO A 140 -14.42 36.25 -10.06
N ARG A 141 -15.04 35.17 -10.53
CA ARG A 141 -15.97 34.35 -9.74
C ARG A 141 -15.49 32.90 -9.72
N PRO A 142 -14.70 32.49 -8.71
CA PRO A 142 -14.36 31.09 -8.53
C PRO A 142 -15.55 30.26 -7.99
N GLY A 143 -15.41 28.94 -7.99
CA GLY A 143 -16.35 27.96 -7.46
C GLY A 143 -17.04 27.12 -8.53
N LEU A 144 -18.05 26.34 -8.09
CA LEU A 144 -18.79 25.40 -8.93
C LEU A 144 -19.63 26.09 -10.00
N ARG A 145 -19.57 25.57 -11.23
CA ARG A 145 -20.33 26.04 -12.40
C ARG A 145 -21.07 24.87 -13.03
N HIS A 146 -22.34 25.12 -13.37
CA HIS A 146 -23.17 24.19 -14.10
C HIS A 146 -23.19 24.61 -15.57
N LEU A 147 -22.78 23.71 -16.46
CA LEU A 147 -22.68 23.94 -17.89
C LEU A 147 -23.42 22.83 -18.65
N PRO A 148 -23.89 23.07 -19.88
CA PRO A 148 -24.42 22.01 -20.73
C PRO A 148 -23.42 20.86 -20.98
N ALA A 149 -23.92 19.66 -21.27
CA ALA A 149 -23.08 18.58 -21.79
C ALA A 149 -22.31 19.03 -23.03
N GLY A 150 -21.03 18.69 -23.11
CA GLY A 150 -20.19 19.03 -24.24
C GLY A 150 -19.59 20.44 -24.20
N SER A 151 -19.88 21.22 -23.15
CA SER A 151 -19.17 22.48 -22.89
C SER A 151 -17.67 22.27 -22.77
N ARG A 152 -16.90 23.27 -23.19
CA ARG A 152 -15.44 23.27 -23.18
C ARG A 152 -14.90 24.08 -22.01
N VAL A 153 -13.60 23.95 -21.74
CA VAL A 153 -12.90 24.73 -20.71
C VAL A 153 -13.06 26.24 -20.89
N GLU A 154 -13.16 26.71 -22.14
CA GLU A 154 -13.52 28.09 -22.49
C GLU A 154 -14.84 28.53 -21.86
N ASP A 155 -15.91 27.73 -22.01
CA ASP A 155 -17.25 28.07 -21.55
C ASP A 155 -17.31 28.15 -20.02
N ALA A 156 -16.54 27.29 -19.33
CA ALA A 156 -16.38 27.36 -17.88
C ALA A 156 -15.66 28.63 -17.43
N LEU A 157 -14.63 29.05 -18.18
CA LEU A 157 -13.90 30.27 -17.89
C LEU A 157 -14.78 31.50 -18.10
N GLU A 158 -15.56 31.53 -19.18
CA GLU A 158 -16.55 32.57 -19.44
C GLU A 158 -17.62 32.63 -18.35
N ALA A 159 -18.16 31.48 -17.93
CA ALA A 159 -19.10 31.39 -16.81
C ALA A 159 -18.49 31.85 -15.47
N ALA A 160 -17.16 31.77 -15.31
CA ALA A 160 -16.43 32.32 -14.16
C ALA A 160 -16.11 33.83 -14.29
N GLY A 161 -16.46 34.45 -15.41
CA GLY A 161 -16.21 35.87 -15.72
C GLY A 161 -14.90 36.13 -16.48
N GLY A 162 -14.34 35.11 -17.11
CA GLY A 162 -13.07 35.16 -17.83
C GLY A 162 -11.85 35.03 -16.91
N ALA A 163 -10.66 34.97 -17.52
CA ALA A 163 -9.42 35.11 -16.78
C ALA A 163 -9.19 36.58 -16.40
N ARG A 164 -8.64 36.84 -15.20
CA ARG A 164 -8.26 38.21 -14.82
C ARG A 164 -7.16 38.76 -15.74
N PRO A 165 -7.08 40.08 -15.96
CA PRO A 165 -6.02 40.68 -16.78
C PRO A 165 -4.62 40.25 -16.31
N GLY A 166 -3.74 39.93 -17.27
CA GLY A 166 -2.37 39.46 -16.98
C GLY A 166 -2.27 38.01 -16.48
N THR A 167 -3.36 37.24 -16.52
CA THR A 167 -3.33 35.81 -16.20
C THR A 167 -2.88 35.00 -17.40
N ASP A 168 -1.84 34.19 -17.21
CA ASP A 168 -1.41 33.24 -18.23
C ASP A 168 -2.39 32.07 -18.32
N THR A 169 -3.03 31.93 -19.48
CA THR A 169 -3.92 30.81 -19.82
C THR A 169 -3.30 29.87 -20.87
N THR A 170 -2.06 30.10 -21.28
CA THR A 170 -1.39 29.36 -22.37
C THR A 170 -1.26 27.87 -22.04
N GLY A 171 -1.06 27.54 -20.76
CA GLY A 171 -1.02 26.15 -20.29
C GLY A 171 -2.38 25.46 -20.20
N LEU A 172 -3.48 26.18 -20.38
CA LEU A 172 -4.82 25.63 -20.27
C LEU A 172 -5.36 25.25 -21.66
N ASN A 173 -5.70 23.98 -21.86
CA ASN A 173 -6.38 23.55 -23.07
C ASN A 173 -7.85 24.02 -23.05
N ARG A 174 -8.06 25.28 -23.45
CA ARG A 174 -9.37 25.98 -23.50
C ARG A 174 -10.39 25.28 -24.40
N ALA A 175 -9.92 24.57 -25.42
CA ALA A 175 -10.78 23.83 -26.34
C ALA A 175 -11.14 22.42 -25.84
N ARG A 176 -10.58 21.92 -24.73
CA ARG A 176 -10.92 20.59 -24.22
C ARG A 176 -12.39 20.55 -23.77
N VAL A 177 -13.10 19.47 -24.08
CA VAL A 177 -14.44 19.20 -23.56
C VAL A 177 -14.37 18.89 -22.06
N LEU A 178 -15.31 19.43 -21.30
CA LEU A 178 -15.39 19.26 -19.87
C LEU A 178 -15.95 17.90 -19.48
N THR A 179 -15.39 17.35 -18.41
CA THR A 179 -15.91 16.17 -17.73
C THR A 179 -16.61 16.59 -16.43
N ASP A 180 -17.63 15.83 -16.04
CA ASP A 180 -18.35 16.11 -14.78
C ASP A 180 -17.45 15.87 -13.56
N GLY A 181 -17.52 16.78 -12.60
CA GLY A 181 -16.66 16.79 -11.42
C GLY A 181 -15.22 17.26 -11.67
N GLU A 182 -14.91 17.82 -12.85
CA GLU A 182 -13.57 18.31 -13.18
C GLU A 182 -13.24 19.64 -12.48
N GLN A 183 -11.98 19.82 -12.06
CA GLN A 183 -11.47 21.09 -11.52
C GLN A 183 -10.55 21.78 -12.53
N ILE A 184 -10.82 23.06 -12.78
CA ILE A 184 -10.08 23.94 -13.71
C ILE A 184 -9.38 25.01 -12.88
N VAL A 185 -8.05 24.99 -12.87
CA VAL A 185 -7.24 26.00 -12.17
C VAL A 185 -6.67 27.00 -13.17
N VAL A 186 -7.08 28.27 -13.03
CA VAL A 186 -6.72 29.34 -13.96
C VAL A 186 -5.54 30.15 -13.42
N GLY A 187 -4.51 30.35 -14.24
CA GLY A 187 -3.35 31.14 -13.86
C GLY A 187 -2.40 30.46 -12.89
N ALA A 188 -2.52 29.14 -12.72
CA ALA A 188 -1.40 28.35 -12.24
C ALA A 188 -0.30 28.45 -13.31
N SER A 189 0.87 28.96 -12.93
CA SER A 189 2.06 28.76 -13.74
C SER A 189 2.18 27.25 -13.97
N PRO A 190 2.40 26.77 -15.21
CA PRO A 190 2.54 25.35 -15.43
C PRO A 190 3.60 24.85 -14.46
N PRO A 191 3.28 23.93 -13.53
CA PRO A 191 4.35 23.23 -12.86
C PRO A 191 5.19 22.64 -13.98
N ALA A 192 6.52 22.78 -13.92
CA ALA A 192 7.40 21.96 -14.73
C ALA A 192 6.89 20.52 -14.58
N THR A 193 6.34 19.98 -15.67
CA THR A 193 5.52 18.78 -15.71
C THR A 193 5.97 17.71 -14.71
N PRO A 194 5.20 17.40 -13.65
CA PRO A 194 5.04 16.01 -13.29
C PRO A 194 3.96 15.41 -14.22
N PRO A 195 4.16 14.21 -14.77
CA PRO A 195 3.16 13.53 -15.59
C PRO A 195 1.85 13.31 -14.81
N PRO A 196 0.73 12.95 -15.47
CA PRO A 196 -0.51 12.61 -14.78
C PRO A 196 -0.25 11.38 -13.90
N GLY A 197 -0.08 11.62 -12.60
CA GLY A 197 0.36 10.63 -11.64
C GLY A 197 0.77 11.36 -10.38
N GLY A 198 -0.23 11.88 -9.65
CA GLY A 198 0.00 12.59 -8.40
C GLY A 198 0.97 11.82 -7.50
N SER A 199 1.99 12.53 -7.04
CA SER A 199 2.93 12.09 -6.02
C SER A 199 2.22 11.85 -4.70
N GLY A 200 1.50 10.74 -4.60
CA GLY A 200 1.56 9.92 -3.42
C GLY A 200 2.65 8.91 -3.67
N ALA A 201 3.75 8.95 -2.91
CA ALA A 201 4.54 7.74 -2.72
C ALA A 201 3.55 6.61 -2.45
N PRO A 202 3.55 5.53 -3.24
CA PRO A 202 2.49 4.55 -3.12
C PRO A 202 2.63 3.96 -1.72
N ALA A 203 1.65 4.24 -0.86
CA ALA A 203 1.51 3.59 0.44
C ALA A 203 1.06 2.12 0.26
N GLY A 204 1.53 1.47 -0.81
CA GLY A 204 1.10 0.16 -1.29
C GLY A 204 1.94 -0.32 -2.49
N PRO A 205 1.74 -1.57 -2.93
CA PRO A 205 2.57 -2.20 -3.95
C PRO A 205 2.45 -1.52 -5.34
N VAL A 206 3.60 -1.31 -5.99
CA VAL A 206 3.71 -0.77 -7.36
C VAL A 206 3.21 -1.81 -8.37
N SER A 207 2.32 -1.40 -9.27
CA SER A 207 1.76 -2.27 -10.31
C SER A 207 2.69 -2.38 -11.51
N LEU A 208 3.21 -3.56 -11.83
CA LEU A 208 4.12 -3.77 -12.96
C LEU A 208 3.45 -3.50 -14.31
N SER A 209 2.15 -3.80 -14.43
CA SER A 209 1.39 -3.56 -15.66
C SER A 209 1.13 -2.07 -15.93
N THR A 210 1.05 -1.23 -14.91
CA THR A 210 0.67 0.20 -15.07
C THR A 210 1.73 1.19 -14.61
N ALA A 211 2.82 0.73 -14.00
CA ALA A 211 3.85 1.62 -13.47
C ALA A 211 4.55 2.42 -14.57
N THR A 212 4.93 3.65 -14.20
CA THR A 212 5.80 4.52 -14.99
C THR A 212 7.28 4.25 -14.70
N VAL A 213 8.17 4.82 -15.50
CA VAL A 213 9.64 4.66 -15.34
C VAL A 213 10.05 5.12 -13.93
N GLU A 214 9.53 6.25 -13.50
CA GLU A 214 9.85 6.91 -12.24
C GLU A 214 9.36 6.09 -11.04
N GLN A 215 8.19 5.45 -11.17
CA GLN A 215 7.64 4.56 -10.15
C GLN A 215 8.43 3.25 -10.01
N LEU A 216 8.97 2.74 -11.12
CA LEU A 216 9.84 1.58 -11.12
C LEU A 216 11.24 1.92 -10.59
N ASP A 217 11.77 3.11 -10.91
CA ASP A 217 13.07 3.61 -10.43
C ASP A 217 13.09 3.87 -8.90
N ALA A 218 11.93 4.15 -8.31
CA ALA A 218 11.79 4.27 -6.86
C ALA A 218 11.93 2.94 -6.10
N LEU A 219 11.98 1.80 -6.81
CA LEU A 219 12.10 0.47 -6.18
C LEU A 219 13.56 0.15 -5.81
N PRO A 220 13.80 -0.52 -4.67
CA PRO A 220 15.15 -0.82 -4.23
C PRO A 220 15.88 -1.72 -5.23
N GLY A 221 16.99 -1.21 -5.78
CA GLY A 221 17.82 -1.94 -6.73
C GLY A 221 17.29 -1.96 -8.18
N VAL A 222 16.23 -1.21 -8.48
CA VAL A 222 15.76 -0.93 -9.84
C VAL A 222 16.20 0.48 -10.19
N GLY A 223 17.15 0.61 -11.11
CA GLY A 223 17.57 1.90 -11.66
C GLY A 223 16.88 2.20 -13.00
N PRO A 224 17.17 3.34 -13.63
CA PRO A 224 16.49 3.78 -14.86
C PRO A 224 16.67 2.80 -16.02
N VAL A 225 17.83 2.14 -16.11
CA VAL A 225 18.12 1.10 -17.11
C VAL A 225 17.20 -0.12 -16.92
N LEU A 226 17.03 -0.56 -15.68
CA LEU A 226 16.23 -1.75 -15.37
C LEU A 226 14.73 -1.45 -15.48
N ALA A 227 14.31 -0.26 -15.04
CA ALA A 227 12.95 0.25 -15.27
C ALA A 227 12.60 0.23 -16.76
N ARG A 228 13.54 0.63 -17.63
CA ARG A 228 13.34 0.56 -19.07
C ARG A 228 13.18 -0.87 -19.57
N HIS A 229 14.03 -1.81 -19.14
CA HIS A 229 13.89 -3.21 -19.51
C HIS A 229 12.56 -3.83 -19.07
N ILE A 230 12.03 -3.44 -17.91
CA ILE A 230 10.71 -3.88 -17.43
C ILE A 230 9.59 -3.38 -18.36
N LEU A 231 9.65 -2.13 -18.82
CA LEU A 231 8.68 -1.58 -19.77
C LEU A 231 8.78 -2.21 -21.16
N ASP A 232 10.00 -2.46 -21.62
CA ASP A 232 10.22 -3.11 -22.92
C ASP A 232 9.70 -4.57 -22.88
N TYR A 233 9.93 -5.29 -21.78
CA TYR A 233 9.34 -6.61 -21.55
C TYR A 233 7.80 -6.57 -21.56
N ARG A 234 7.21 -5.58 -20.89
CA ARG A 234 5.75 -5.37 -20.89
C ARG A 234 5.19 -5.17 -22.29
N ALA A 235 5.86 -4.36 -23.12
CA ALA A 235 5.43 -4.10 -24.49
C ALA A 235 5.54 -5.35 -25.39
N GLN A 236 6.57 -6.17 -25.17
CA GLN A 236 6.81 -7.38 -25.98
C GLN A 236 5.96 -8.58 -25.58
N HIS A 237 5.56 -8.69 -24.31
CA HIS A 237 4.88 -9.87 -23.77
C HIS A 237 3.45 -9.58 -23.30
N GLY A 238 2.99 -8.34 -23.48
CA GLY A 238 1.61 -7.93 -23.21
C GLY A 238 1.27 -7.73 -21.73
N GLY A 239 2.27 -7.68 -20.83
CA GLY A 239 2.04 -7.51 -19.39
C GLY A 239 2.83 -8.49 -18.52
N PHE A 240 2.71 -8.31 -17.21
CA PHE A 240 3.17 -9.27 -16.21
C PHE A 240 1.94 -10.04 -15.69
N ARG A 241 1.95 -11.37 -15.76
CA ARG A 241 0.87 -12.21 -15.21
C ARG A 241 1.16 -12.59 -13.76
N SER A 242 2.44 -12.62 -13.41
CA SER A 242 2.91 -12.89 -12.06
C SER A 242 4.10 -12.01 -11.72
N VAL A 243 4.38 -11.83 -10.43
CA VAL A 243 5.61 -11.14 -9.98
C VAL A 243 6.86 -11.93 -10.37
N ASP A 244 6.78 -13.26 -10.45
CA ASP A 244 7.90 -14.12 -10.86
C ASP A 244 8.30 -13.93 -12.33
N ASP A 245 7.43 -13.35 -13.16
CA ASP A 245 7.75 -13.02 -14.56
C ASP A 245 8.89 -12.00 -14.66
N LEU A 246 9.14 -11.20 -13.60
CA LEU A 246 10.29 -10.29 -13.51
C LEU A 246 11.63 -11.00 -13.67
N ARG A 247 11.73 -12.31 -13.39
CA ARG A 247 12.97 -13.10 -13.60
C ARG A 247 13.40 -13.17 -15.06
N HIS A 248 12.47 -12.98 -16.00
CA HIS A 248 12.76 -12.98 -17.44
C HIS A 248 13.29 -11.63 -17.92
N VAL A 249 13.21 -10.58 -17.08
CA VAL A 249 13.77 -9.27 -17.40
C VAL A 249 15.27 -9.27 -17.17
N ASN A 250 16.03 -8.89 -18.19
CA ASN A 250 17.49 -8.87 -18.13
C ASN A 250 17.98 -7.89 -17.04
N GLY A 251 18.69 -8.42 -16.05
CA GLY A 251 19.20 -7.68 -14.90
C GLY A 251 18.45 -7.91 -13.58
N ILE A 252 17.37 -8.70 -13.56
CA ILE A 252 16.66 -9.10 -12.32
C ILE A 252 17.09 -10.50 -11.89
N GLY A 253 17.97 -10.57 -10.89
CA GLY A 253 18.36 -11.82 -10.24
C GLY A 253 17.40 -12.24 -9.11
N THR A 254 17.56 -13.48 -8.62
CA THR A 254 16.78 -14.04 -7.49
C THR A 254 16.80 -13.16 -6.24
N ARG A 255 17.96 -12.56 -5.94
CA ARG A 255 18.11 -11.63 -4.81
C ARG A 255 17.21 -10.41 -4.96
N ARG A 256 17.30 -9.71 -6.10
CA ARG A 256 16.48 -8.52 -6.38
C ARG A 256 14.98 -8.85 -6.41
N LEU A 257 14.60 -9.97 -7.02
CA LEU A 257 13.20 -10.39 -7.02
C LEU A 257 12.65 -10.57 -5.60
N THR A 258 13.45 -11.10 -4.69
CA THR A 258 13.04 -11.29 -3.29
C THR A 258 12.77 -9.95 -2.62
N ASP A 259 13.61 -8.95 -2.88
CA ASP A 259 13.46 -7.60 -2.34
C ASP A 259 12.26 -6.86 -2.98
N LEU A 260 11.95 -7.15 -4.24
CA LEU A 260 10.85 -6.51 -4.99
C LEU A 260 9.49 -7.14 -4.73
N ARG A 261 9.43 -8.46 -4.45
CA ARG A 261 8.18 -9.21 -4.21
C ARG A 261 7.18 -8.54 -3.26
N PRO A 262 7.58 -7.99 -2.09
CA PRO A 262 6.63 -7.33 -1.19
C PRO A 262 6.19 -5.94 -1.67
N LEU A 263 6.88 -5.35 -2.65
CA LEU A 263 6.69 -3.98 -3.11
C LEU A 263 5.97 -3.88 -4.45
N VAL A 264 5.74 -5.01 -5.14
CA VAL A 264 5.17 -5.00 -6.48
C VAL A 264 4.00 -5.97 -6.63
N ARG A 265 3.09 -5.64 -7.53
CA ARG A 265 1.97 -6.49 -7.97
C ARG A 265 1.98 -6.61 -9.50
N PRO A 266 1.50 -7.71 -10.09
CA PRO A 266 1.39 -7.84 -11.55
C PRO A 266 0.51 -6.73 -12.14
#